data_AF-A0A345V4M1-F1
#
_entry.id   AF-A0A345V4M1-F1
#
_cell.length_a   1.000
_cell.length_b   1.000
_cell.length_c   1.000
_cell.angle_alpha   90.00
_cell.angle_beta   90.00
_cell.angle_gamma   90.00
#
_symmetry.space_group_name_H-M   'P 1'
#
loop_
_entity.id
_entity.type
_entity.pdbx_description
1 polymer ?
#
loop_
_entity_poly.entity_id
_entity_poly.type
_entity_poly.pdbx_seq_one_letter_code
_entity_poly.pdbx_strand_id
1 'polypeptide(L)'
;MVSRCFWHEEVRPVGQKWPWVPVLQRDELFSSWLIRCALCNACDALEIAHHIWPQRRIWTGDCDLGICSLCLGELQERSGIPSTALIQSSLVPVCRLMGLKLPPAGVTPWVLSLGGRNLRRAGGLQYCPCCFAESPFYRLQWRLAWFTCCPDHGVKLRDSCPHCSAVISPHRLDYRAHNLTRCHECAELLAEVDTQDAATDELQLIRQAELILQGGPVDLNWPCMSIAERFSLLKGLFRLVRALAISPSAAGQQFLTALDVDIASLTPTVDAGLKLECLSNAERSHLLSAVSRILSAGSDRFRAAAENAQLCPSIRDAASSSAQLSQLMPQRPSRPYVRTLPSSSQRPRSPRSVLKAWLRFKRKALRSTAVQVGHCEGPAV
;
A
#
# COMPACT_ATOMS: atom_id res chain seq x y z
N MET A 1 -20.72 17.35 2.01
CA MET A 1 -19.32 17.21 1.56
C MET A 1 -18.47 16.94 2.78
N VAL A 2 -17.91 15.74 2.94
CA VAL A 2 -16.94 15.48 4.02
C VAL A 2 -15.62 16.14 3.60
N SER A 3 -15.13 17.07 4.41
CA SER A 3 -13.81 17.69 4.20
C SER A 3 -12.75 16.60 4.18
N ARG A 4 -11.94 16.58 3.12
CA ARG A 4 -10.86 15.61 2.93
C ARG A 4 -9.89 15.67 4.11
N CYS A 5 -9.38 14.52 4.55
CA CYS A 5 -8.29 14.49 5.51
C CYS A 5 -6.99 14.90 4.81
N PHE A 6 -6.51 16.11 5.07
CA PHE A 6 -5.15 16.52 4.73
C PHE A 6 -4.18 16.03 5.80
N TRP A 7 -3.06 15.47 5.38
CA TRP A 7 -2.06 14.85 6.25
C TRP A 7 -1.02 15.87 6.72
N HIS A 8 -0.62 16.77 5.84
CA HIS A 8 0.21 17.93 6.17
C HIS A 8 0.04 19.03 5.12
N GLU A 9 0.27 20.28 5.53
CA GLU A 9 0.18 21.43 4.64
C GLU A 9 1.36 21.54 3.67
N GLU A 10 1.16 22.38 2.65
CA GLU A 10 2.24 22.85 1.78
C GLU A 10 3.24 23.67 2.61
N VAL A 11 4.55 23.44 2.40
CA VAL A 11 5.61 24.18 3.09
C VAL A 11 6.61 24.73 2.09
N ARG A 12 6.81 26.05 2.13
CA ARG A 12 7.77 26.75 1.28
C ARG A 12 9.13 26.83 1.95
N PRO A 13 10.23 26.70 1.18
CA PRO A 13 11.57 26.86 1.72
C PRO A 13 11.81 28.30 2.18
N VAL A 14 12.46 28.47 3.33
CA VAL A 14 12.87 29.77 3.87
C VAL A 14 14.34 29.71 4.24
N GLY A 15 15.15 30.63 3.72
CA GLY A 15 16.59 30.71 4.04
C GLY A 15 17.40 29.53 3.51
N GLN A 16 16.95 28.90 2.42
CA GLN A 16 17.63 27.77 1.80
C GLN A 16 19.03 28.13 1.29
N LYS A 17 19.96 27.18 1.39
CA LYS A 17 21.32 27.28 0.82
C LYS A 17 21.46 26.56 -0.51
N TRP A 18 20.60 25.58 -0.80
CA TRP A 18 20.58 24.97 -2.12
C TRP A 18 20.10 25.95 -3.19
N PRO A 19 20.68 25.89 -4.42
CA PRO A 19 20.29 26.80 -5.50
C PRO A 19 18.80 26.76 -5.81
N TRP A 20 18.22 25.55 -5.88
CA TRP A 20 16.80 25.35 -6.11
C TRP A 20 16.21 24.42 -5.07
N VAL A 21 15.07 24.82 -4.49
CA VAL A 21 14.30 23.95 -3.59
C VAL A 21 12.84 24.03 -3.99
N PRO A 22 12.24 22.94 -4.49
CA PRO A 22 10.83 22.91 -4.77
C PRO A 22 10.04 23.00 -3.46
N VAL A 23 8.87 23.63 -3.54
CA VAL A 23 7.90 23.62 -2.46
C VAL A 23 7.52 22.18 -2.11
N LEU A 24 7.57 21.85 -0.83
CA LEU A 24 7.01 20.60 -0.30
C LEU A 24 5.50 20.67 -0.45
N GLN A 25 4.95 19.92 -1.40
CA GLN A 25 3.53 20.01 -1.74
C GLN A 25 2.68 19.42 -0.61
N ARG A 26 1.43 19.88 -0.52
CA ARG A 26 0.44 19.29 0.41
C ARG A 26 0.32 17.78 0.17
N ASP A 27 0.42 17.00 1.24
CA ASP A 27 0.38 15.54 1.24
C ASP A 27 1.46 14.85 0.37
N GLU A 28 2.56 15.53 0.01
CA GLU A 28 3.69 14.92 -0.69
C GLU A 28 4.53 14.04 0.24
N LEU A 29 4.95 12.86 -0.24
CA LEU A 29 5.90 12.04 0.49
C LEU A 29 7.26 12.72 0.62
N PHE A 30 7.88 12.61 1.80
CA PHE A 30 9.25 13.02 2.04
C PHE A 30 10.22 12.51 0.94
N SER A 31 10.14 11.22 0.59
CA SER A 31 10.96 10.64 -0.47
C SER A 31 10.72 11.28 -1.84
N SER A 32 9.46 11.58 -2.18
CA SER A 32 9.09 12.28 -3.43
C SER A 32 9.73 13.66 -3.49
N TRP A 33 9.56 14.44 -2.42
CA TRP A 33 10.09 15.79 -2.34
C TRP A 33 11.62 15.79 -2.43
N LEU A 34 12.30 14.88 -1.71
CA LEU A 34 13.76 14.78 -1.75
C LEU A 34 14.28 14.42 -3.15
N ILE A 35 13.58 13.57 -3.88
CA ILE A 35 13.93 13.25 -5.28
C ILE A 35 13.73 14.48 -6.17
N ARG A 36 12.65 15.25 -5.99
CA ARG A 36 12.46 16.51 -6.74
C ARG A 36 13.55 17.53 -6.43
N CYS A 37 14.00 17.64 -5.18
CA CYS A 37 15.17 18.45 -4.81
C CYS A 37 16.44 18.01 -5.56
N ALA A 38 16.66 16.70 -5.72
CA ALA A 38 17.79 16.19 -6.49
C ALA A 38 17.68 16.61 -7.96
N LEU A 39 16.54 16.29 -8.60
CA LEU A 39 16.33 16.51 -10.02
C LEU A 39 16.38 17.99 -10.41
N CYS A 40 15.82 18.90 -9.60
CA CYS A 40 15.87 20.33 -9.90
C CYS A 40 17.26 20.95 -9.76
N ASN A 41 18.19 20.27 -9.07
CA ASN A 41 19.60 20.66 -8.97
C ASN A 41 20.49 19.80 -9.89
N ALA A 42 19.92 19.16 -10.92
CA ALA A 42 20.63 18.28 -11.85
C ALA A 42 21.48 17.20 -11.14
N CYS A 43 20.93 16.62 -10.07
CA CYS A 43 21.59 15.64 -9.22
C CYS A 43 20.73 14.37 -9.09
N ASP A 44 21.39 13.24 -8.90
CA ASP A 44 20.69 11.98 -8.65
C ASP A 44 20.27 11.88 -7.17
N ALA A 45 19.14 11.22 -6.92
CA ALA A 45 18.62 11.07 -5.55
C ALA A 45 19.61 10.38 -4.61
N LEU A 46 20.44 9.47 -5.13
CA LEU A 46 21.49 8.80 -4.35
C LEU A 46 22.57 9.78 -3.91
N GLU A 47 23.03 10.64 -4.80
CA GLU A 47 24.14 11.57 -4.56
C GLU A 47 23.74 12.63 -3.54
N ILE A 48 22.56 13.24 -3.69
CA ILE A 48 22.08 14.22 -2.69
C ILE A 48 21.92 13.57 -1.31
N ALA A 49 21.45 12.32 -1.26
CA ALA A 49 21.30 11.61 0.01
C ALA A 49 22.65 11.22 0.62
N HIS A 50 23.64 10.84 -0.19
CA HIS A 50 24.99 10.54 0.28
C HIS A 50 25.68 11.80 0.81
N HIS A 51 25.48 12.94 0.16
CA HIS A 51 26.02 14.23 0.61
C HIS A 51 25.49 14.62 2.00
N ILE A 52 24.19 14.45 2.25
CA ILE A 52 23.56 14.81 3.53
C ILE A 52 23.85 13.75 4.60
N TRP A 53 23.82 12.47 4.24
CA TRP A 53 23.99 11.34 5.16
C TRP A 53 25.03 10.33 4.64
N PRO A 54 26.33 10.66 4.68
CA PRO A 54 27.38 9.83 4.08
C PRO A 54 27.46 8.41 4.65
N GLN A 55 27.07 8.25 5.92
CA GLN A 55 27.07 6.96 6.63
C GLN A 55 25.72 6.20 6.55
N ARG A 56 24.74 6.70 5.80
CA ARG A 56 23.41 6.09 5.69
C ARG A 56 23.03 5.84 4.24
N ARG A 57 22.54 4.65 3.96
CA ARG A 57 21.99 4.27 2.65
C ARG A 57 20.47 4.34 2.66
N ILE A 58 19.91 5.55 2.79
CA ILE A 58 18.46 5.75 3.04
C ILE A 58 17.56 5.07 1.99
N TRP A 59 18.01 5.02 0.73
CA TRP A 59 17.28 4.40 -0.39
C TRP A 59 17.29 2.88 -0.39
N THR A 60 18.07 2.24 0.49
CA THR A 60 18.04 0.78 0.68
C THR A 60 16.93 0.34 1.65
N GLY A 61 16.50 1.26 2.52
CA GLY A 61 15.35 1.11 3.42
C GLY A 61 14.11 1.82 2.90
N ASP A 62 13.14 2.02 3.78
CA ASP A 62 11.97 2.86 3.55
C ASP A 62 12.14 4.15 4.36
N CYS A 63 12.69 5.19 3.74
CA CYS A 63 12.97 6.46 4.42
C CYS A 63 11.70 7.16 4.89
N ASP A 64 10.54 6.90 4.28
CA ASP A 64 9.25 7.47 4.69
C ASP A 64 8.74 6.86 6.01
N LEU A 65 9.26 5.68 6.41
CA LEU A 65 9.02 5.11 7.75
C LEU A 65 10.20 5.34 8.69
N GLY A 66 11.41 5.49 8.15
CA GLY A 66 12.66 5.59 8.88
C GLY A 66 13.16 7.02 9.13
N ILE A 67 12.42 8.06 8.75
CA ILE A 67 12.89 9.45 8.79
C ILE A 67 13.37 9.90 10.17
N CYS A 68 12.72 9.45 11.25
CA CYS A 68 13.10 9.83 12.61
C CYS A 68 14.46 9.26 13.06
N SER A 69 15.06 8.35 12.29
CA SER A 69 16.42 7.84 12.53
C SER A 69 17.50 8.66 11.82
N LEU A 70 17.11 9.63 11.00
CA LEU A 70 18.01 10.51 10.23
C LEU A 70 18.29 11.79 11.02
N CYS A 71 19.50 12.33 10.87
CA CYS A 71 19.83 13.67 11.35
C CYS A 71 19.29 14.70 10.33
N LEU A 72 18.21 15.41 10.66
CA LEU A 72 17.55 16.32 9.73
C LEU A 72 18.14 17.74 9.71
N GLY A 73 19.05 18.08 10.63
CA GLY A 73 19.60 19.44 10.76
C GLY A 73 20.27 19.95 9.47
N GLU A 74 21.15 19.14 8.90
CA GLU A 74 21.84 19.47 7.64
C GLU A 74 20.86 19.66 6.48
N LEU A 75 19.85 18.77 6.36
CA LEU A 75 18.83 18.89 5.32
C LEU A 75 17.97 20.13 5.52
N GLN A 76 17.55 20.43 6.75
CA GLN A 76 16.78 21.62 7.09
C GLN A 76 17.56 22.89 6.73
N GLU A 77 18.83 22.98 7.12
CA GLU A 77 19.68 24.15 6.84
C GLU A 77 19.87 24.36 5.33
N ARG A 78 20.05 23.28 4.56
CA ARG A 78 20.26 23.37 3.11
C ARG A 78 18.98 23.66 2.35
N SER A 79 17.88 23.01 2.71
CA SER A 79 16.61 23.11 2.01
C SER A 79 15.73 24.28 2.48
N GLY A 80 15.96 24.81 3.67
CA GLY A 80 15.05 25.79 4.29
C GLY A 80 13.69 25.20 4.70
N ILE A 81 13.52 23.87 4.67
CA ILE A 81 12.30 23.19 5.15
C ILE A 81 12.50 22.71 6.59
N PRO A 82 11.63 23.09 7.54
CA PRO A 82 11.74 22.65 8.93
C PRO A 82 11.70 21.12 9.10
N SER A 83 12.50 20.59 10.01
CA SER A 83 12.54 19.16 10.35
C SER A 83 11.17 18.61 10.74
N THR A 84 10.33 19.44 11.38
CA THR A 84 8.95 19.09 11.73
C THR A 84 8.10 18.84 10.49
N ALA A 85 8.20 19.71 9.47
CA ALA A 85 7.51 19.55 8.19
C ALA A 85 8.00 18.30 7.43
N LEU A 86 9.31 18.05 7.43
CA LEU A 86 9.89 16.84 6.84
C LEU A 86 9.33 15.57 7.50
N ILE A 87 9.25 15.52 8.84
CA ILE A 87 8.65 14.40 9.56
C ILE A 87 7.15 14.29 9.26
N GLN A 88 6.42 15.42 9.15
CA GLN A 88 5.01 15.43 8.79
C GLN A 88 4.74 14.88 7.38
N SER A 89 5.66 15.09 6.43
CA SER A 89 5.62 14.50 5.08
C SER A 89 5.96 13.01 5.00
N SER A 90 6.23 12.36 6.13
CA SER A 90 6.52 10.93 6.21
C SER A 90 5.31 10.09 6.61
N LEU A 91 5.43 8.76 6.62
CA LEU A 91 4.36 7.85 7.06
C LEU A 91 4.31 7.68 8.59
N VAL A 92 5.26 8.28 9.32
CA VAL A 92 5.35 8.16 10.78
C VAL A 92 4.12 8.75 11.50
N PRO A 93 3.63 9.97 11.19
CA PRO A 93 2.48 10.55 11.88
C PRO A 93 1.21 9.71 11.75
N VAL A 94 0.87 9.28 10.53
CA VAL A 94 -0.31 8.43 10.29
C VAL A 94 -0.18 7.06 10.98
N CYS A 95 1.01 6.46 10.99
CA CYS A 95 1.23 5.22 11.72
C CYS A 95 1.02 5.39 13.23
N ARG A 96 1.50 6.50 13.82
CA ARG A 96 1.27 6.81 15.24
C ARG A 96 -0.22 7.04 15.53
N LEU A 97 -0.92 7.76 14.66
CA LEU A 97 -2.36 8.00 14.78
C LEU A 97 -3.17 6.70 14.79
N MET A 98 -2.78 5.72 13.96
CA MET A 98 -3.36 4.37 13.94
C MET A 98 -2.90 3.47 15.10
N GLY A 99 -2.06 3.96 16.02
CA GLY A 99 -1.52 3.17 17.13
C GLY A 99 -0.56 2.05 16.68
N LEU A 100 0.07 2.18 15.51
CA LEU A 100 0.94 1.14 14.95
C LEU A 100 2.34 1.20 15.55
N LYS A 101 2.88 0.02 15.88
CA LYS A 101 4.30 -0.15 16.15
C LYS A 101 5.05 -0.14 14.81
N LEU A 102 6.10 0.67 14.72
CA LEU A 102 7.00 0.72 13.56
C LEU A 102 8.16 -0.26 13.79
N PRO A 103 8.11 -1.47 13.21
CA PRO A 103 9.19 -2.42 13.41
C PRO A 103 10.46 -1.94 12.66
N PRO A 104 11.66 -2.24 13.17
CA PRO A 104 12.90 -1.92 12.47
C PRO A 104 13.05 -2.69 11.15
N ALA A 105 12.40 -3.85 11.04
CA ALA A 105 12.36 -4.65 9.83
C ALA A 105 11.01 -5.36 9.68
N GLY A 106 10.57 -5.56 8.44
CA GLY A 106 9.36 -6.31 8.12
C GLY A 106 8.26 -5.45 7.50
N VAL A 107 7.01 -5.87 7.72
CA VAL A 107 5.83 -5.24 7.14
C VAL A 107 5.12 -4.45 8.23
N THR A 108 4.95 -3.15 8.01
CA THR A 108 4.12 -2.28 8.84
C THR A 108 2.66 -2.43 8.43
N PRO A 109 1.73 -2.77 9.33
CA PRO A 109 0.31 -2.90 8.99
C PRO A 109 -0.21 -1.66 8.25
N TRP A 110 -1.01 -1.87 7.22
CA TRP A 110 -1.62 -0.83 6.39
C TRP A 110 -0.67 0.05 5.58
N VAL A 111 0.64 -0.14 5.66
CA VAL A 111 1.60 0.59 4.82
C VAL A 111 2.11 -0.34 3.72
N LEU A 112 1.97 0.10 2.47
CA LEU A 112 2.44 -0.66 1.33
C LEU A 112 3.95 -0.88 1.38
N SER A 113 4.33 -2.14 1.25
CA SER A 113 5.71 -2.58 1.42
C SER A 113 6.51 -2.39 0.14
N LEU A 114 7.57 -1.57 0.22
CA LEU A 114 8.49 -1.36 -0.90
C LEU A 114 9.20 -2.64 -1.35
N GLY A 115 9.43 -3.57 -0.41
CA GLY A 115 10.08 -4.86 -0.68
C GLY A 115 11.44 -4.71 -1.35
N GLY A 116 12.42 -4.18 -0.61
CA GLY A 116 13.72 -3.80 -1.14
C GLY A 116 14.79 -4.90 -1.18
N ARG A 117 15.68 -4.84 -2.18
CA ARG A 117 17.04 -5.40 -2.12
C ARG A 117 17.98 -4.36 -2.74
N ASN A 118 18.87 -3.77 -1.94
CA ASN A 118 19.59 -2.55 -2.32
C ASN A 118 18.60 -1.48 -2.80
N LEU A 119 18.82 -0.90 -3.99
CA LEU A 119 17.97 0.15 -4.57
C LEU A 119 16.73 -0.40 -5.30
N ARG A 120 16.62 -1.72 -5.47
CA ARG A 120 15.50 -2.31 -6.21
C ARG A 120 14.31 -2.51 -5.31
N ARG A 121 13.13 -2.24 -5.85
CA ARG A 121 11.83 -2.40 -5.17
C ARG A 121 11.03 -3.52 -5.80
N ALA A 122 9.99 -3.95 -5.10
CA ALA A 122 9.07 -4.99 -5.56
C ALA A 122 7.61 -4.55 -5.53
N GLY A 123 7.38 -3.25 -5.36
CA GLY A 123 6.07 -2.61 -5.29
C GLY A 123 6.10 -1.45 -4.30
N GLY A 124 4.93 -1.10 -3.80
CA GLY A 124 4.76 -0.26 -2.62
C GLY A 124 4.48 1.21 -2.92
N LEU A 125 4.96 1.74 -4.04
CA LEU A 125 4.65 3.10 -4.49
C LEU A 125 3.61 3.06 -5.61
N GLN A 126 2.71 4.05 -5.61
CA GLN A 126 1.63 4.17 -6.58
C GLN A 126 1.46 5.61 -7.03
N TYR A 127 0.79 5.82 -8.16
CA TYR A 127 0.45 7.14 -8.67
C TYR A 127 -0.89 7.17 -9.40
N CYS A 128 -1.46 8.37 -9.53
CA CYS A 128 -2.58 8.66 -10.42
C CYS A 128 -2.03 9.31 -11.71
N PRO A 129 -2.31 8.76 -12.91
CA PRO A 129 -1.88 9.37 -14.17
C PRO A 129 -2.37 10.82 -14.33
N CYS A 130 -3.62 11.10 -13.95
CA CYS A 130 -4.21 12.44 -14.02
C CYS A 130 -3.50 13.44 -13.09
N CYS A 131 -3.25 13.07 -11.82
CA CYS A 131 -2.46 13.92 -10.92
C CYS A 131 -1.04 14.16 -11.46
N PHE A 132 -0.44 13.16 -12.12
CA PHE A 132 0.91 13.29 -12.68
C PHE A 132 0.95 14.22 -13.90
N ALA A 133 -0.13 14.30 -14.67
CA ALA A 133 -0.28 15.28 -15.75
C ALA A 133 -0.40 16.71 -15.19
N GLU A 134 -1.03 16.89 -14.03
CA GLU A 134 -1.21 18.19 -13.36
C GLU A 134 0.04 18.64 -12.61
N SER A 135 0.54 17.81 -11.69
CA SER A 135 1.70 18.09 -10.83
C SER A 135 2.35 16.77 -10.37
N PRO A 136 3.53 16.41 -10.92
CA PRO A 136 4.12 15.09 -10.73
C PRO A 136 4.83 14.97 -9.38
N PHE A 137 4.09 14.54 -8.36
CA PHE A 137 4.64 14.14 -7.06
C PHE A 137 3.89 12.93 -6.49
N TYR A 138 4.58 12.12 -5.70
CA TYR A 138 3.95 10.97 -5.03
C TYR A 138 3.32 11.40 -3.72
N ARG A 139 2.02 11.14 -3.58
CA ARG A 139 1.26 11.49 -2.38
C ARG A 139 1.45 10.47 -1.27
N LEU A 140 1.41 10.95 -0.03
CA LEU A 140 1.52 10.18 1.20
C LEU A 140 0.43 9.12 1.29
N GLN A 141 -0.83 9.50 1.05
CA GLN A 141 -1.96 8.57 1.16
C GLN A 141 -1.85 7.37 0.23
N TRP A 142 -1.18 7.50 -0.91
CA TRP A 142 -1.03 6.39 -1.87
C TRP A 142 -0.09 5.28 -1.38
N ARG A 143 0.60 5.48 -0.25
CA ARG A 143 1.34 4.43 0.46
C ARG A 143 0.48 3.68 1.48
N LEU A 144 -0.75 4.11 1.72
CA LEU A 144 -1.68 3.47 2.65
C LEU A 144 -2.49 2.42 1.90
N ALA A 145 -2.57 1.20 2.45
CA ALA A 145 -3.00 0.03 1.72
C ALA A 145 -4.48 0.04 1.33
N TRP A 146 -5.30 0.94 1.90
CA TRP A 146 -6.70 1.12 1.52
C TRP A 146 -6.93 2.13 0.39
N PHE A 147 -5.90 2.90 0.00
CA PHE A 147 -5.97 3.71 -1.21
C PHE A 147 -5.69 2.82 -2.42
N THR A 148 -6.75 2.48 -3.16
CA THR A 148 -6.68 1.75 -4.44
C THR A 148 -7.03 2.64 -5.63
N CYS A 149 -7.68 3.77 -5.38
CA CYS A 149 -8.02 4.78 -6.37
C CYS A 149 -7.63 6.19 -5.91
N CYS A 150 -7.59 7.10 -6.87
CA CYS A 150 -7.48 8.53 -6.62
C CYS A 150 -8.86 9.09 -6.28
N PRO A 151 -9.08 9.65 -5.08
CA PRO A 151 -10.37 10.26 -4.73
C PRO A 151 -10.62 11.57 -5.49
N ASP A 152 -9.59 12.22 -6.04
CA ASP A 152 -9.73 13.48 -6.80
C ASP A 152 -10.23 13.23 -8.22
N HIS A 153 -9.67 12.21 -8.88
CA HIS A 153 -9.96 11.90 -10.27
C HIS A 153 -10.91 10.71 -10.46
N GLY A 154 -11.19 9.94 -9.41
CA GLY A 154 -12.04 8.76 -9.49
C GLY A 154 -11.45 7.61 -10.29
N VAL A 155 -10.13 7.56 -10.48
CA VAL A 155 -9.44 6.53 -11.28
C VAL A 155 -8.57 5.61 -10.42
N LYS A 156 -8.37 4.37 -10.83
CA LYS A 156 -7.49 3.41 -10.16
C LYS A 156 -6.03 3.87 -10.20
N LEU A 157 -5.34 3.74 -9.06
CA LEU A 157 -3.91 4.05 -8.97
C LEU A 157 -3.09 2.99 -9.72
N ARG A 158 -1.96 3.38 -10.29
CA ARG A 158 -1.02 2.45 -10.93
C ARG A 158 0.18 2.22 -10.01
N ASP A 159 0.64 0.97 -9.91
CA ASP A 159 1.79 0.55 -9.10
C ASP A 159 2.99 0.07 -9.95
N SER A 160 2.87 0.21 -11.27
CA SER A 160 3.87 -0.13 -12.29
C SER A 160 3.78 0.80 -13.50
N CYS A 161 4.87 0.87 -14.26
CA CYS A 161 4.91 1.60 -15.52
C CYS A 161 4.02 0.91 -16.56
N PRO A 162 3.14 1.64 -17.27
CA PRO A 162 2.27 1.05 -18.26
C PRO A 162 3.01 0.54 -19.50
N HIS A 163 4.18 1.11 -19.81
CA HIS A 163 4.96 0.82 -21.02
C HIS A 163 5.88 -0.38 -20.84
N CYS A 164 6.62 -0.45 -19.72
CA CYS A 164 7.60 -1.51 -19.48
C CYS A 164 7.29 -2.43 -18.28
N SER A 165 6.15 -2.22 -17.59
CA SER A 165 5.76 -2.95 -16.37
C SER A 165 6.75 -2.85 -15.20
N ALA A 166 7.76 -1.97 -15.27
CA ALA A 166 8.71 -1.78 -14.19
C ALA A 166 8.01 -1.23 -12.94
N VAL A 167 8.46 -1.69 -11.77
CA VAL A 167 7.99 -1.20 -10.47
C VAL A 167 8.37 0.27 -10.32
N ILE A 168 7.42 1.11 -9.91
CA ILE A 168 7.67 2.54 -9.71
C ILE A 168 8.78 2.77 -8.66
N SER A 169 9.92 3.29 -9.11
CA SER A 169 11.15 3.47 -8.33
C SER A 169 11.83 4.80 -8.68
N PRO A 170 11.19 5.94 -8.37
CA PRO A 170 11.67 7.27 -8.80
C PRO A 170 13.03 7.64 -8.24
N HIS A 171 13.47 7.06 -7.12
CA HIS A 171 14.82 7.26 -6.57
C HIS A 171 15.94 6.68 -7.46
N ARG A 172 15.59 5.96 -8.54
CA ARG A 172 16.51 5.49 -9.58
C ARG A 172 16.51 6.38 -10.82
N LEU A 173 15.72 7.45 -10.86
CA LEU A 173 15.81 8.44 -11.94
C LEU A 173 17.19 9.10 -11.89
N ASP A 174 17.76 9.32 -13.07
CA ASP A 174 18.93 10.16 -13.23
C ASP A 174 18.52 11.64 -13.38
N TYR A 175 19.50 12.52 -13.25
CA TYR A 175 19.31 13.96 -13.41
C TYR A 175 18.67 14.40 -14.75
N ARG A 176 18.72 13.57 -15.80
CA ARG A 176 18.15 13.88 -17.13
C ARG A 176 16.63 13.76 -17.15
N ALA A 177 16.03 13.14 -16.14
CA ALA A 177 14.57 13.06 -16.03
C ALA A 177 13.90 14.42 -15.78
N HIS A 178 14.63 15.39 -15.19
CA HIS A 178 14.19 16.73 -14.78
C HIS A 178 13.05 16.76 -13.73
N ASN A 179 12.09 15.82 -13.77
CA ASN A 179 10.99 15.68 -12.83
C ASN A 179 10.53 14.21 -12.72
N LEU A 180 9.44 13.96 -11.97
CA LEU A 180 8.95 12.62 -11.66
C LEU A 180 8.03 12.00 -12.73
N THR A 181 7.77 12.67 -13.85
CA THR A 181 6.80 12.20 -14.87
C THR A 181 7.26 10.96 -15.63
N ARG A 182 8.57 10.66 -15.62
CA ARG A 182 9.17 9.60 -16.44
C ARG A 182 9.38 8.31 -15.67
N CYS A 183 9.32 7.20 -16.38
CA CYS A 183 9.73 5.91 -15.84
C CYS A 183 11.25 5.84 -15.68
N HIS A 184 11.72 5.41 -14.51
CA HIS A 184 13.14 5.20 -14.24
C HIS A 184 13.84 4.11 -15.08
N GLU A 185 13.08 3.28 -15.81
CA GLU A 185 13.62 2.14 -16.57
C GLU A 185 13.50 2.34 -18.08
N CYS A 186 12.35 2.81 -18.59
CA CYS A 186 12.14 3.03 -20.03
C CYS A 186 12.06 4.51 -20.44
N ALA A 187 12.17 5.45 -19.50
CA ALA A 187 12.05 6.90 -19.72
C ALA A 187 10.70 7.42 -20.28
N GLU A 188 9.77 6.54 -20.66
CA GLU A 188 8.43 6.92 -21.12
C GLU A 188 7.61 7.64 -20.04
N LEU A 189 6.67 8.48 -20.50
CA LEU A 189 5.80 9.27 -19.64
C LEU A 189 4.78 8.40 -18.93
N LEU A 190 4.71 8.54 -17.60
CA LEU A 190 3.79 7.79 -16.74
C LEU A 190 2.35 8.32 -16.82
N ALA A 191 2.17 9.60 -17.17
CA ALA A 191 0.86 10.24 -17.27
C ALA A 191 0.12 9.90 -18.58
N GLU A 192 0.83 9.53 -19.64
CA GLU A 192 0.27 9.23 -20.96
C GLU A 192 -0.22 7.79 -21.05
N VAL A 193 -1.37 7.52 -20.41
CA VAL A 193 -2.00 6.20 -20.43
C VAL A 193 -3.49 6.28 -20.17
N ASP A 194 -4.24 5.34 -20.75
CA ASP A 194 -5.65 5.13 -20.43
C ASP A 194 -5.85 4.85 -18.93
N THR A 195 -6.85 5.53 -18.38
CA THR A 195 -7.30 5.37 -17.01
C THR A 195 -8.38 4.30 -16.90
N GLN A 196 -8.52 3.76 -15.70
CA GLN A 196 -9.65 2.89 -15.35
C GLN A 196 -10.40 3.53 -14.21
N ASP A 197 -11.72 3.63 -14.34
CA ASP A 197 -12.56 4.19 -13.31
C ASP A 197 -12.54 3.33 -12.04
N ALA A 198 -12.60 4.01 -10.90
CA ALA A 198 -12.74 3.40 -9.60
C ALA A 198 -14.19 2.98 -9.38
N ALA A 199 -14.39 1.81 -8.78
CA ALA A 199 -15.70 1.40 -8.33
C ALA A 199 -16.16 2.25 -7.13
N THR A 200 -17.47 2.40 -6.96
CA THR A 200 -18.08 3.14 -5.84
C THR A 200 -17.58 2.64 -4.48
N ASP A 201 -17.45 1.32 -4.32
CA ASP A 201 -16.98 0.70 -3.07
C ASP A 201 -15.51 1.02 -2.74
N GLU A 202 -14.67 1.25 -3.76
CA GLU A 202 -13.27 1.64 -3.56
C GLU A 202 -13.18 3.05 -2.97
N LEU A 203 -13.95 3.99 -3.54
CA LEU A 203 -14.06 5.36 -3.04
C LEU A 203 -14.72 5.40 -1.66
N GLN A 204 -15.73 4.55 -1.44
CA GLN A 204 -16.43 4.48 -0.17
C GLN A 204 -15.52 3.99 0.96
N LEU A 205 -14.63 3.02 0.70
CA LEU A 205 -13.66 2.59 1.70
C LEU A 205 -12.70 3.72 2.11
N ILE A 206 -12.23 4.51 1.14
CA ILE A 206 -11.37 5.68 1.43
C ILE A 206 -12.11 6.65 2.36
N ARG A 207 -13.37 6.98 2.05
CA ARG A 207 -14.20 7.84 2.90
C ARG A 207 -14.40 7.26 4.30
N GLN A 208 -14.68 5.96 4.40
CA GLN A 208 -14.83 5.28 5.69
C GLN A 208 -13.54 5.35 6.52
N ALA A 209 -12.37 5.14 5.90
CA ALA A 209 -11.09 5.24 6.56
C ALA A 209 -10.75 6.68 7.00
N GLU A 210 -11.04 7.68 6.17
CA GLU A 210 -10.87 9.10 6.52
C GLU A 210 -11.76 9.51 7.69
N LEU A 211 -13.01 9.08 7.72
CA LEU A 211 -13.93 9.31 8.84
C LEU A 211 -13.41 8.68 10.14
N ILE A 212 -12.87 7.46 10.08
CA ILE A 212 -12.24 6.80 11.22
C ILE A 212 -11.06 7.63 11.76
N LEU A 213 -10.24 8.18 10.87
CA LEU A 213 -9.05 8.96 11.24
C LEU A 213 -9.38 10.33 11.81
N GLN A 214 -10.50 10.94 11.39
CA GLN A 214 -10.98 12.23 11.93
C GLN A 214 -11.54 12.11 13.36
N GLY A 215 -11.76 10.89 13.87
CA GLY A 215 -12.19 10.65 15.25
C GLY A 215 -13.62 11.12 15.58
N GLY A 216 -14.41 11.49 14.58
CA GLY A 216 -15.82 11.86 14.77
C GLY A 216 -16.67 10.66 15.19
N PRO A 217 -17.89 10.88 15.73
CA PRO A 217 -18.87 9.83 15.95
C PRO A 217 -19.29 9.28 14.58
N VAL A 218 -18.56 8.30 14.08
CA VAL A 218 -18.92 7.63 12.84
C VAL A 218 -19.98 6.60 13.17
N ASP A 219 -21.22 6.90 12.82
CA ASP A 219 -22.31 5.94 12.87
C ASP A 219 -22.16 4.93 11.72
N LEU A 220 -21.15 4.07 11.82
CA LEU A 220 -21.00 2.93 10.93
C LEU A 220 -21.97 1.80 11.31
N ASN A 221 -22.87 2.00 12.29
CA ASN A 221 -23.58 0.90 12.97
C ASN A 221 -22.61 -0.16 13.51
N TRP A 222 -21.45 0.28 14.03
CA TRP A 222 -20.49 -0.56 14.75
C TRP A 222 -20.24 0.05 16.13
N PRO A 223 -19.92 -0.77 17.16
CA PRO A 223 -19.66 -0.27 18.51
C PRO A 223 -18.58 0.82 18.55
N CYS A 224 -18.66 1.68 19.58
CA CYS A 224 -17.66 2.70 19.80
C CYS A 224 -16.29 2.05 20.04
N MET A 225 -15.30 2.49 19.28
CA MET A 225 -13.95 1.93 19.24
C MET A 225 -12.95 3.07 18.99
N SER A 226 -11.75 2.93 19.56
CA SER A 226 -10.60 3.77 19.23
C SER A 226 -10.20 3.62 17.75
N ILE A 227 -9.41 4.58 17.24
CA ILE A 227 -8.88 4.52 15.86
C ILE A 227 -8.12 3.21 15.62
N ALA A 228 -7.26 2.81 16.57
CA ALA A 228 -6.48 1.58 16.47
C ALA A 228 -7.36 0.32 16.39
N GLU A 229 -8.42 0.24 17.19
CA GLU A 229 -9.37 -0.88 17.17
C GLU A 229 -10.16 -0.93 15.86
N ARG A 230 -10.55 0.22 15.30
CA ARG A 230 -11.25 0.29 14.00
C ARG A 230 -10.36 -0.17 12.85
N PHE A 231 -9.07 0.21 12.83
CA PHE A 231 -8.12 -0.30 11.85
C PHE A 231 -7.78 -1.78 12.07
N SER A 232 -7.88 -2.29 13.31
CA SER A 232 -7.79 -3.73 13.61
C SER A 232 -9.01 -4.49 13.08
N LEU A 233 -10.22 -3.96 13.24
CA LEU A 233 -11.46 -4.48 12.66
C LEU A 233 -11.36 -4.56 11.13
N LEU A 234 -10.99 -3.46 10.46
CA LEU A 234 -10.79 -3.44 9.00
C LEU A 234 -9.82 -4.54 8.54
N LYS A 235 -8.76 -4.78 9.32
CA LYS A 235 -7.73 -5.79 8.99
C LYS A 235 -8.28 -7.20 9.18
N GLY A 236 -9.09 -7.41 10.20
CA GLY A 236 -9.82 -8.65 10.44
C GLY A 236 -10.83 -8.94 9.34
N LEU A 237 -11.60 -7.95 8.91
CA LEU A 237 -12.55 -8.07 7.80
C LEU A 237 -11.84 -8.44 6.50
N PHE A 238 -10.72 -7.78 6.19
CA PHE A 238 -9.89 -8.16 5.04
C PHE A 238 -9.44 -9.63 5.09
N ARG A 239 -9.00 -10.12 6.26
CA ARG A 239 -8.59 -11.52 6.44
C ARG A 239 -9.75 -12.48 6.25
N LEU A 240 -10.93 -12.14 6.78
CA LEU A 240 -12.15 -12.92 6.61
C LEU A 240 -12.57 -13.01 5.13
N VAL A 241 -12.70 -11.87 4.46
CA VAL A 241 -13.04 -11.80 3.02
C VAL A 241 -12.06 -12.61 2.19
N ARG A 242 -10.76 -12.47 2.48
CA ARG A 242 -9.72 -13.23 1.78
C ARG A 242 -9.82 -14.73 2.04
N ALA A 243 -10.11 -15.15 3.26
CA ALA A 243 -10.30 -16.57 3.57
C ALA A 243 -11.51 -17.15 2.82
N LEU A 244 -12.62 -16.39 2.76
CA LEU A 244 -13.82 -16.74 1.99
C LEU A 244 -13.54 -16.84 0.48
N ALA A 245 -12.72 -15.95 -0.06
CA ALA A 245 -12.31 -15.97 -1.47
C ALA A 245 -11.39 -17.16 -1.81
N ILE A 246 -10.48 -17.55 -0.91
CA ILE A 246 -9.54 -18.66 -1.14
C ILE A 246 -10.24 -20.02 -1.12
N SER A 247 -11.23 -20.15 -0.23
CA SER A 247 -11.96 -21.39 0.09
C SER A 247 -13.47 -21.17 -0.05
N PRO A 248 -13.98 -20.97 -1.28
CA PRO A 248 -15.40 -20.74 -1.50
C PRO A 248 -16.22 -21.95 -1.06
N SER A 249 -17.33 -21.69 -0.39
CA SER A 249 -18.28 -22.70 0.08
C SER A 249 -19.70 -22.13 0.01
N ALA A 250 -20.72 -22.98 -0.08
CA ALA A 250 -22.12 -22.51 -0.11
C ALA A 250 -22.47 -21.62 1.10
N ALA A 251 -22.00 -21.99 2.30
CA ALA A 251 -22.18 -21.18 3.51
C ALA A 251 -21.44 -19.83 3.42
N GLY A 252 -20.22 -19.81 2.89
CA GLY A 252 -19.47 -18.57 2.66
C GLY A 252 -20.11 -17.67 1.61
N GLN A 253 -20.71 -18.26 0.57
CA GLN A 253 -21.46 -17.51 -0.44
C GLN A 253 -22.73 -16.90 0.17
N GLN A 254 -23.51 -17.67 0.91
CA GLN A 254 -24.68 -17.18 1.62
C GLN A 254 -24.34 -16.02 2.57
N PHE A 255 -23.23 -16.13 3.31
CA PHE A 255 -22.74 -15.07 4.19
C PHE A 255 -22.43 -13.77 3.43
N LEU A 256 -21.70 -13.87 2.30
CA LEU A 256 -21.33 -12.72 1.49
C LEU A 256 -22.54 -12.07 0.82
N THR A 257 -23.46 -12.87 0.27
CA THR A 257 -24.71 -12.38 -0.33
C THR A 257 -25.57 -11.64 0.68
N ALA A 258 -25.67 -12.11 1.92
CA ALA A 258 -26.42 -11.43 2.99
C ALA A 258 -25.85 -10.03 3.35
N LEU A 259 -24.60 -9.76 2.98
CA LEU A 259 -23.88 -8.50 3.18
C LEU A 259 -23.67 -7.72 1.87
N ASP A 260 -24.45 -8.07 0.84
CA ASP A 260 -24.42 -7.44 -0.49
C ASP A 260 -23.06 -7.55 -1.20
N VAL A 261 -22.23 -8.54 -0.83
CA VAL A 261 -20.93 -8.78 -1.48
C VAL A 261 -21.10 -9.78 -2.61
N ASP A 262 -20.77 -9.36 -3.83
CA ASP A 262 -20.73 -10.25 -4.98
C ASP A 262 -19.49 -11.16 -4.95
N ILE A 263 -19.71 -12.47 -4.88
CA ILE A 263 -18.63 -13.48 -4.88
C ILE A 263 -17.88 -13.51 -6.22
N ALA A 264 -18.55 -13.22 -7.34
CA ALA A 264 -17.90 -13.22 -8.65
C ALA A 264 -16.81 -12.14 -8.68
N SER A 265 -17.04 -10.98 -8.06
CA SER A 265 -16.05 -9.92 -7.90
C SER A 265 -14.80 -10.31 -7.08
N LEU A 266 -14.85 -11.41 -6.32
CA LEU A 266 -13.75 -11.93 -5.50
C LEU A 266 -12.96 -13.07 -6.17
N THR A 267 -13.35 -13.48 -7.39
CA THR A 267 -12.77 -14.64 -8.07
C THR A 267 -11.29 -14.43 -8.46
N PRO A 268 -10.49 -15.51 -8.52
CA PRO A 268 -9.18 -15.52 -7.90
C PRO A 268 -8.07 -15.18 -8.87
N THR A 269 -7.50 -13.98 -8.75
CA THR A 269 -6.05 -13.90 -8.87
C THR A 269 -5.46 -14.91 -7.88
N VAL A 270 -4.59 -15.79 -8.36
CA VAL A 270 -4.05 -16.89 -7.55
C VAL A 270 -3.34 -16.29 -6.35
N ASP A 271 -3.93 -16.50 -5.17
CA ASP A 271 -3.38 -15.93 -3.95
C ASP A 271 -1.99 -16.50 -3.66
N ALA A 272 -0.97 -15.67 -3.91
CA ALA A 272 0.42 -15.97 -3.63
C ALA A 272 0.72 -16.06 -2.12
N GLY A 273 -0.25 -15.88 -1.23
CA GLY A 273 -0.12 -15.90 0.23
C GLY A 273 0.67 -14.70 0.75
N LEU A 274 0.67 -13.59 0.01
CA LEU A 274 1.35 -12.35 0.38
C LEU A 274 0.50 -11.55 1.38
N LYS A 275 1.11 -10.82 2.31
CA LYS A 275 0.34 -9.90 3.18
C LYS A 275 -0.34 -8.80 2.34
N LEU A 276 -1.43 -8.20 2.86
CA LEU A 276 -2.17 -7.11 2.19
C LEU A 276 -1.24 -6.04 1.62
N GLU A 277 -0.27 -5.61 2.42
CA GLU A 277 0.71 -4.58 2.15
C GLU A 277 1.63 -4.89 0.96
N CYS A 278 1.67 -6.16 0.56
CA CYS A 278 2.46 -6.66 -0.55
C CYS A 278 1.60 -6.94 -1.78
N LEU A 279 0.27 -6.92 -1.69
CA LEU A 279 -0.60 -7.20 -2.84
C LEU A 279 -0.54 -6.06 -3.87
N SER A 280 -0.71 -6.41 -5.14
CA SER A 280 -0.89 -5.42 -6.21
C SER A 280 -2.14 -4.59 -5.98
N ASN A 281 -2.25 -3.45 -6.65
CA ASN A 281 -3.45 -2.64 -6.52
C ASN A 281 -4.72 -3.39 -6.94
N ALA A 282 -4.68 -4.10 -8.06
CA ALA A 282 -5.82 -4.88 -8.55
C ALA A 282 -6.31 -5.91 -7.51
N GLU A 283 -5.40 -6.67 -6.92
CA GLU A 283 -5.74 -7.65 -5.87
C GLU A 283 -6.33 -6.99 -4.61
N ARG A 284 -5.81 -5.82 -4.20
CA ARG A 284 -6.33 -5.09 -3.04
C ARG A 284 -7.73 -4.56 -3.32
N SER A 285 -7.95 -3.97 -4.49
CA SER A 285 -9.20 -3.30 -4.89
C SER A 285 -10.42 -4.20 -4.67
N HIS A 286 -10.38 -5.44 -5.17
CA HIS A 286 -11.49 -6.39 -5.04
C HIS A 286 -11.78 -6.77 -3.58
N LEU A 287 -10.73 -7.15 -2.84
CA LEU A 287 -10.88 -7.59 -1.44
C LEU A 287 -11.36 -6.44 -0.54
N LEU A 288 -10.86 -5.23 -0.77
CA LEU A 288 -11.17 -4.06 0.02
C LEU A 288 -12.56 -3.47 -0.32
N SER A 289 -13.02 -3.59 -1.55
CA SER A 289 -14.40 -3.24 -1.92
C SER A 289 -15.41 -4.10 -1.15
N ALA A 290 -15.16 -5.40 -1.03
CA ALA A 290 -15.98 -6.27 -0.18
C ALA A 290 -15.91 -5.89 1.30
N VAL A 291 -14.74 -5.48 1.81
CA VAL A 291 -14.62 -4.94 3.17
C VAL A 291 -15.48 -3.68 3.34
N SER A 292 -15.53 -2.78 2.35
CA SER A 292 -16.37 -1.58 2.40
C SER A 292 -17.86 -1.91 2.52
N ARG A 293 -18.34 -2.89 1.74
CA ARG A 293 -19.74 -3.35 1.81
C ARG A 293 -20.07 -3.96 3.17
N ILE A 294 -19.21 -4.83 3.68
CA ILE A 294 -19.39 -5.43 5.02
C ILE A 294 -19.38 -4.36 6.10
N LEU A 295 -18.50 -3.36 6.01
CA LEU A 295 -18.47 -2.26 6.97
C LEU A 295 -19.75 -1.44 6.92
N SER A 296 -20.26 -1.15 5.70
CA SER A 296 -21.51 -0.41 5.49
C SER A 296 -22.75 -1.18 5.94
N ALA A 297 -22.73 -2.52 5.91
CA ALA A 297 -23.83 -3.34 6.39
C ALA A 297 -24.03 -3.25 7.93
N GLY A 298 -23.00 -2.84 8.67
CA GLY A 298 -23.05 -2.70 10.13
C GLY A 298 -22.91 -4.02 10.89
N SER A 299 -22.74 -3.92 12.21
CA SER A 299 -22.50 -5.09 13.08
C SER A 299 -23.69 -6.03 13.18
N ASP A 300 -24.92 -5.51 13.07
CA ASP A 300 -26.14 -6.30 13.27
C ASP A 300 -26.41 -7.21 12.08
N ARG A 301 -26.36 -6.66 10.86
CA ARG A 301 -26.44 -7.48 9.64
C ARG A 301 -25.28 -8.47 9.56
N PHE A 302 -24.07 -8.05 9.96
CA PHE A 302 -22.91 -8.94 10.03
C PHE A 302 -23.15 -10.13 10.97
N ARG A 303 -23.66 -9.87 12.19
CA ARG A 303 -23.99 -10.91 13.18
C ARG A 303 -25.06 -11.85 12.64
N ALA A 304 -26.17 -11.31 12.14
CA ALA A 304 -27.28 -12.10 11.58
C ALA A 304 -26.81 -12.97 10.39
N ALA A 305 -25.99 -12.42 9.49
CA ALA A 305 -25.41 -13.17 8.39
C ALA A 305 -24.50 -14.30 8.91
N ALA A 306 -23.67 -14.05 9.93
CA ALA A 306 -22.78 -15.05 10.51
C ALA A 306 -23.53 -16.16 11.27
N GLU A 307 -24.65 -15.85 11.92
CA GLU A 307 -25.50 -16.82 12.62
C GLU A 307 -26.20 -17.77 11.65
N ASN A 308 -26.76 -17.19 10.58
CA ASN A 308 -27.44 -17.93 9.53
C ASN A 308 -26.47 -18.76 8.67
N ALA A 309 -25.29 -18.24 8.40
CA ALA A 309 -24.27 -18.95 7.64
C ALA A 309 -23.51 -19.95 8.53
N GLN A 310 -23.52 -21.23 8.15
CA GLN A 310 -22.74 -22.24 8.86
C GLN A 310 -21.25 -22.22 8.47
N LEU A 311 -20.55 -21.11 8.76
CA LEU A 311 -19.14 -20.93 8.41
C LEU A 311 -18.25 -22.00 9.08
N CYS A 312 -17.35 -22.59 8.30
CA CYS A 312 -16.44 -23.61 8.79
C CYS A 312 -15.41 -23.02 9.79
N PRO A 313 -14.79 -23.84 10.65
CA PRO A 313 -13.87 -23.36 11.69
C PRO A 313 -12.74 -22.48 11.17
N SER A 314 -12.10 -22.84 10.05
CA SER A 314 -10.97 -22.08 9.49
C SER A 314 -11.34 -20.67 9.04
N ILE A 315 -12.57 -20.45 8.56
CA ILE A 315 -13.07 -19.10 8.21
C ILE A 315 -13.33 -18.28 9.47
N ARG A 316 -13.89 -18.92 10.52
CA ARG A 316 -14.12 -18.26 11.81
C ARG A 316 -12.81 -17.89 12.50
N ASP A 317 -11.79 -18.75 12.44
CA ASP A 317 -10.45 -18.45 12.96
C ASP A 317 -9.81 -17.22 12.28
N ALA A 318 -10.09 -17.00 10.99
CA ALA A 318 -9.64 -15.80 10.29
C ALA A 318 -10.30 -14.52 10.85
N ALA A 319 -11.58 -14.60 11.24
CA ALA A 319 -12.32 -13.53 11.88
C ALA A 319 -11.84 -13.26 13.32
N SER A 320 -11.42 -14.30 14.06
CA SER A 320 -10.93 -14.20 15.45
C SER A 320 -9.68 -13.32 15.63
N SER A 321 -9.09 -12.83 14.54
CA SER A 321 -7.92 -11.96 14.59
C SER A 321 -8.21 -10.52 15.02
N SER A 322 -9.48 -10.13 15.16
CA SER A 322 -9.95 -8.92 15.84
C SER A 322 -10.88 -9.32 16.99
N ALA A 323 -10.70 -8.70 18.16
CA ALA A 323 -11.56 -8.95 19.32
C ALA A 323 -13.03 -8.66 18.99
N GLN A 324 -13.29 -7.60 18.22
CA GLN A 324 -14.64 -7.20 17.82
C GLN A 324 -15.33 -8.25 16.94
N LEU A 325 -14.61 -8.78 15.96
CA LEU A 325 -15.14 -9.81 15.07
C LEU A 325 -15.37 -11.12 15.82
N SER A 326 -14.48 -11.47 16.77
CA SER A 326 -14.64 -12.65 17.62
C SER A 326 -15.93 -12.59 18.45
N GLN A 327 -16.28 -11.41 18.98
CA GLN A 327 -17.52 -11.20 19.75
C GLN A 327 -18.80 -11.24 18.88
N LEU A 328 -18.69 -10.91 17.60
CA LEU A 328 -19.81 -10.91 16.65
C LEU A 328 -20.00 -12.27 15.97
N MET A 329 -19.00 -13.15 16.01
CA MET A 329 -19.07 -14.49 15.44
C MET A 329 -19.81 -15.45 16.38
N PRO A 330 -20.63 -16.37 15.83
CA PRO A 330 -21.29 -17.39 16.63
C PRO A 330 -20.28 -18.30 17.34
N GLN A 331 -20.42 -18.42 18.65
CA GLN A 331 -19.67 -19.37 19.46
C GLN A 331 -20.16 -20.78 19.11
N ARG A 332 -19.28 -21.63 18.56
CA ARG A 332 -19.58 -23.07 18.38
C ARG A 332 -18.39 -23.90 18.86
N PRO A 333 -18.62 -25.07 19.47
CA PRO A 333 -17.56 -25.92 19.98
C PRO A 333 -16.52 -26.22 18.89
N SER A 334 -15.24 -26.07 19.24
CA SER A 334 -14.15 -26.45 18.36
C SER A 334 -14.17 -27.98 18.20
N ARG A 335 -14.19 -28.47 16.97
CA ARG A 335 -13.90 -29.89 16.74
C ARG A 335 -12.40 -30.09 16.93
N PRO A 336 -11.95 -31.12 17.68
CA PRO A 336 -10.54 -31.39 17.84
C PRO A 336 -9.90 -31.58 16.46
N TYR A 337 -8.87 -30.79 16.18
CA TYR A 337 -8.10 -30.89 14.94
C TYR A 337 -7.33 -32.22 14.97
N VAL A 338 -7.76 -33.18 14.16
CA VAL A 338 -6.99 -34.41 13.94
C VAL A 338 -5.85 -34.08 12.98
N ARG A 339 -4.65 -33.91 13.53
CA ARG A 339 -3.43 -33.72 12.74
C ARG A 339 -3.14 -35.03 12.01
N THR A 340 -3.54 -35.13 10.75
CA THR A 340 -3.06 -36.18 9.86
C THR A 340 -1.56 -36.01 9.68
N LEU A 341 -0.80 -37.06 9.99
CA LEU A 341 0.64 -37.12 9.71
C LEU A 341 0.84 -36.90 8.20
N PRO A 342 1.79 -36.05 7.78
CA PRO A 342 2.07 -35.87 6.37
C PRO A 342 2.47 -37.22 5.80
N SER A 343 1.71 -37.76 4.84
CA SER A 343 2.16 -38.95 4.12
C SER A 343 3.45 -38.57 3.38
N SER A 344 4.51 -39.37 3.52
CA SER A 344 5.80 -39.20 2.81
C SER A 344 5.70 -39.50 1.31
N SER A 345 4.57 -39.17 0.68
CA SER A 345 4.37 -39.43 -0.73
C SER A 345 5.25 -38.48 -1.55
N GLN A 346 6.09 -39.05 -2.43
CA GLN A 346 6.84 -38.34 -3.47
C GLN A 346 5.92 -37.77 -4.58
N ARG A 347 4.65 -37.47 -4.27
CA ARG A 347 3.71 -36.94 -5.26
C ARG A 347 4.10 -35.49 -5.60
N PRO A 348 4.02 -35.10 -6.88
CA PRO A 348 4.26 -33.73 -7.28
C PRO A 348 3.29 -32.79 -6.56
N ARG A 349 3.76 -31.56 -6.27
CA ARG A 349 2.92 -30.52 -5.67
C ARG A 349 1.72 -30.23 -6.56
N SER A 350 0.58 -29.90 -5.96
CA SER A 350 -0.62 -29.55 -6.74
C SER A 350 -0.34 -28.35 -7.67
N PRO A 351 -0.99 -28.27 -8.85
CA PRO A 351 -0.81 -27.16 -9.80
C PRO A 351 -0.97 -25.78 -9.14
N ARG A 352 -1.96 -25.63 -8.24
CA ARG A 352 -2.17 -24.40 -7.46
C ARG A 352 -0.98 -24.05 -6.56
N SER A 353 -0.34 -25.05 -5.94
CA SER A 353 0.86 -24.85 -5.11
C SER A 353 2.08 -24.44 -5.94
N VAL A 354 2.26 -25.08 -7.11
CA VAL A 354 3.32 -24.71 -8.07
C VAL A 354 3.13 -23.27 -8.56
N LEU A 355 1.91 -22.89 -8.94
CA LEU A 355 1.62 -21.54 -9.40
C LEU A 355 1.86 -20.48 -8.31
N LYS A 356 1.49 -20.75 -7.05
CA LYS A 356 1.83 -19.88 -5.92
C LYS A 356 3.34 -19.71 -5.75
N ALA A 357 4.10 -20.81 -5.85
CA ALA A 357 5.56 -20.76 -5.79
C ALA A 357 6.15 -19.97 -6.96
N TRP A 358 5.62 -20.14 -8.16
CA TRP A 358 6.01 -19.38 -9.36
C TRP A 358 5.75 -17.88 -9.21
N LEU A 359 4.57 -17.48 -8.73
CA LEU A 359 4.25 -16.06 -8.51
C LEU A 359 5.18 -15.42 -7.45
N ARG A 360 5.47 -16.15 -6.37
CA ARG A 360 6.47 -15.72 -5.36
C ARG A 360 7.87 -15.60 -5.97
N PHE A 361 8.25 -16.55 -6.81
CA PHE A 361 9.52 -16.54 -7.51
C PHE A 361 9.59 -15.33 -8.45
N LYS A 362 8.59 -15.09 -9.30
CA LYS A 362 8.53 -13.92 -10.20
C LYS A 362 8.73 -12.61 -9.44
N ARG A 363 8.06 -12.44 -8.29
CA ARG A 363 8.26 -11.27 -7.41
C ARG A 363 9.70 -11.16 -6.88
N LYS A 364 10.35 -12.28 -6.55
CA LYS A 364 11.76 -12.30 -6.09
C LYS A 364 12.74 -12.08 -7.25
N ALA A 365 12.43 -12.60 -8.44
CA ALA A 365 13.23 -12.45 -9.65
C ALA A 365 13.28 -10.99 -10.12
N LEU A 366 12.16 -10.26 -10.07
CA LEU A 366 12.12 -8.81 -10.32
C LEU A 366 13.09 -8.02 -9.42
N ARG A 367 13.37 -8.50 -8.21
CA ARG A 367 14.36 -7.90 -7.29
C ARG A 367 15.81 -8.27 -7.63
N SER A 368 16.03 -9.27 -8.48
CA SER A 368 17.31 -9.99 -8.63
C SER A 368 17.91 -9.89 -10.04
N THR A 369 17.15 -9.57 -11.09
CA THR A 369 17.63 -9.51 -12.48
C THR A 369 18.64 -8.37 -12.71
N ALA A 370 19.94 -8.62 -12.52
CA ALA A 370 20.98 -7.73 -13.02
C ALA A 370 20.67 -7.37 -14.48
N VAL A 371 20.49 -6.09 -14.78
CA VAL A 371 20.49 -5.66 -16.18
C VAL A 371 21.90 -5.94 -16.65
N GLN A 372 22.05 -6.84 -17.62
CA GLN A 372 23.27 -6.91 -18.41
C GLN A 372 23.47 -5.51 -18.99
N VAL A 373 24.55 -4.86 -18.58
CA VAL A 373 25.01 -3.63 -19.21
C VAL A 373 25.19 -3.97 -20.68
N GLY A 374 24.26 -3.53 -21.52
CA GLY A 374 24.42 -3.59 -22.96
C GLY A 374 25.75 -2.94 -23.28
N HIS A 375 26.63 -3.71 -23.93
CA HIS A 375 27.84 -3.15 -24.50
C HIS A 375 27.42 -1.99 -25.41
N CYS A 376 27.83 -0.78 -25.05
CA CYS A 376 27.89 0.30 -26.01
C CYS A 376 28.95 -0.11 -27.04
N GLU A 377 28.52 -0.66 -28.17
CA GLU A 377 29.31 -0.59 -29.39
C GLU A 377 29.43 0.90 -29.74
N GLY A 378 30.60 1.46 -29.52
CA GLY A 378 30.93 2.81 -29.98
C GLY A 378 30.90 2.83 -31.52
N PRO A 379 30.55 3.97 -32.13
CA PRO A 379 30.60 4.08 -33.58
C PRO A 379 32.06 3.98 -34.01
N ALA A 380 32.36 3.00 -34.88
CA ALA A 380 33.56 3.01 -35.67
C ALA A 380 33.42 4.08 -36.75
N VAL A 381 34.05 5.24 -36.56
CA VAL A 381 34.70 6.05 -37.60
C VAL A 381 35.87 6.80 -36.99
#